data_AF-A0A9P3BRH7-F1
#
_entry.id   AF-A0A9P3BRH7-F1
#
_cell.length_a   1.000
_cell.length_b   1.000
_cell.length_c   1.000
_cell.angle_alpha   90.00
_cell.angle_beta   90.00
_cell.angle_gamma   90.00
#
_symmetry.space_group_name_H-M   'P 1'
#
loop_
_entity.id
_entity.type
_entity.pdbx_description
1 polymer ?
#
loop_
_entity_poly.entity_id
_entity_poly.type
_entity_poly.pdbx_seq_one_letter_code
_entity_poly.pdbx_strand_id
1 'polypeptide(L)'
;MSFEENEFDRISAFFIGPKGANLPDFRANINTILDELLETRLDYMPKDTKFISKTVRRSKKFREVRDMVGNVVRTTAQVLGAHSVPFWTPRYEGHMCADLTMASLLGYFMTMLYNPNNVALEASPLTTVAEYQVGQQLCDLFRYNTDPEKQDLPLAWGHITCDGTIANLESIWVARYLKFYTLALQWAINEGTLQFI
;
A
#
# COMPACT_ATOMS: atom_id res chain seq x y z
N MET A 1 8.36 -31.98 -16.87
CA MET A 1 7.93 -30.59 -17.09
C MET A 1 9.08 -29.82 -17.68
N SER A 2 8.84 -29.06 -18.75
CA SER A 2 9.83 -28.17 -19.32
C SER A 2 10.13 -27.02 -18.34
N PHE A 3 11.28 -26.35 -18.50
CA PHE A 3 11.63 -25.17 -17.68
C PHE A 3 10.55 -24.07 -17.74
N GLU A 4 9.90 -23.91 -18.89
CA GLU A 4 8.84 -22.93 -19.13
C GLU A 4 7.54 -23.26 -18.37
N GLU A 5 7.17 -24.54 -18.23
CA GLU A 5 6.01 -24.96 -17.44
C GLU A 5 6.19 -24.62 -15.96
N ASN A 6 7.40 -24.77 -15.43
CA ASN A 6 7.72 -24.46 -14.03
C ASN A 6 7.60 -22.96 -13.73
N GLU A 7 8.08 -22.09 -14.63
CA GLU A 7 7.95 -20.63 -14.43
C GLU A 7 6.50 -20.15 -14.55
N PHE A 8 5.71 -20.75 -15.44
CA PHE A 8 4.28 -20.45 -15.55
C PHE A 8 3.52 -20.82 -14.26
N ASP A 9 3.81 -21.99 -13.69
CA ASP A 9 3.22 -22.43 -12.42
C ASP A 9 3.57 -21.48 -11.27
N ARG A 10 4.84 -21.02 -11.21
CA ARG A 10 5.30 -20.04 -10.23
C ARG A 10 4.53 -18.72 -10.32
N ILE A 11 4.37 -18.17 -11.53
CA ILE A 11 3.65 -16.91 -11.74
C ILE A 11 2.16 -17.07 -11.40
N SER A 12 1.57 -18.22 -11.74
CA SER A 12 0.15 -18.51 -11.50
C SER A 12 -0.20 -18.48 -10.01
N ALA A 13 0.76 -18.77 -9.12
CA ALA A 13 0.57 -18.70 -7.67
C ALA A 13 0.42 -17.26 -7.13
N PHE A 14 0.73 -16.21 -7.91
CA PHE A 14 0.63 -14.83 -7.44
C PHE A 14 -0.75 -14.21 -7.60
N PHE A 15 -1.71 -14.85 -8.29
CA PHE A 15 -3.01 -14.26 -8.62
C PHE A 15 -4.17 -15.12 -8.10
N ILE A 16 -5.34 -14.52 -7.87
CA ILE A 16 -6.57 -15.28 -7.57
C ILE A 16 -6.97 -16.12 -8.80
N GLY A 17 -6.79 -15.53 -9.97
CA GLY A 17 -6.93 -16.17 -11.26
C GLY A 17 -8.33 -16.03 -11.86
N PRO A 18 -8.47 -16.20 -13.19
CA PRO A 18 -9.68 -15.83 -13.94
C PRO A 18 -10.98 -16.53 -13.49
N LYS A 19 -10.85 -17.69 -12.84
CA LYS A 19 -11.96 -18.50 -12.31
C LYS A 19 -11.83 -18.75 -10.80
N GLY A 20 -10.99 -17.99 -10.11
CA GLY A 20 -10.82 -18.08 -8.66
C GLY A 20 -10.19 -19.39 -8.19
N ALA A 21 -9.28 -19.97 -8.97
CA ALA A 21 -8.61 -21.23 -8.60
C ALA A 21 -7.89 -21.12 -7.25
N ASN A 22 -7.25 -19.97 -6.99
CA ASN A 22 -6.50 -19.69 -5.75
C ASN A 22 -7.33 -18.93 -4.71
N LEU A 23 -8.64 -18.78 -4.92
CA LEU A 23 -9.52 -18.10 -3.96
C LEU A 23 -9.57 -18.79 -2.57
N PRO A 24 -9.50 -20.14 -2.46
CA PRO A 24 -9.38 -20.81 -1.17
C PRO A 24 -8.13 -20.36 -0.39
N ASP A 25 -6.97 -20.28 -1.05
CA ASP A 25 -5.71 -19.85 -0.43
C ASP A 25 -5.77 -18.39 -0.03
N PHE A 26 -6.33 -17.53 -0.89
CA PHE A 26 -6.58 -16.13 -0.56
C PHE A 26 -7.46 -15.98 0.69
N ARG A 27 -8.54 -16.76 0.79
CA ARG A 27 -9.42 -16.76 1.97
C ARG A 27 -8.70 -17.24 3.23
N ALA A 28 -7.86 -18.26 3.12
CA ALA A 28 -7.07 -18.77 4.23
C ALA A 28 -6.14 -17.67 4.77
N ASN A 29 -5.43 -16.96 3.89
CA ASN A 29 -4.57 -15.84 4.28
C ASN A 29 -5.36 -14.70 4.94
N ILE A 30 -6.55 -14.35 4.44
CA ILE A 30 -7.43 -13.35 5.08
C ILE A 30 -7.82 -13.78 6.50
N ASN A 31 -8.15 -15.05 6.72
CA ASN A 31 -8.46 -15.54 8.06
C ASN A 31 -7.25 -15.44 8.99
N THR A 32 -6.06 -15.84 8.54
CA THR A 32 -4.82 -15.67 9.31
C THR A 32 -4.59 -14.22 9.71
N ILE A 33 -4.76 -13.27 8.79
CA ILE A 33 -4.64 -11.83 9.09
C ILE A 33 -5.64 -11.39 10.18
N LEU A 34 -6.88 -11.89 10.13
CA LEU A 34 -7.92 -11.54 11.10
C LEU A 34 -7.67 -12.16 12.48
N ASP A 35 -7.11 -13.37 12.53
CA ASP A 35 -6.74 -14.05 13.77
C ASP A 35 -5.57 -13.32 14.45
N GLU A 36 -4.51 -12.97 13.71
CA GLU A 36 -3.37 -12.18 14.21
C GLU A 36 -3.80 -10.78 14.70
N LEU A 37 -4.74 -10.14 13.99
CA LEU A 37 -5.33 -8.87 14.44
C LEU A 37 -6.07 -9.02 15.77
N LEU A 38 -6.81 -10.12 15.94
CA LEU A 38 -7.54 -10.39 17.18
C LEU A 38 -6.57 -10.60 18.34
N GLU A 39 -5.52 -11.40 18.15
CA GLU A 39 -4.47 -11.62 19.15
C GLU A 39 -3.79 -10.31 19.52
N THR A 40 -3.35 -9.53 18.53
CA THR A 40 -2.72 -8.21 18.74
C THR A 40 -3.60 -7.29 19.59
N ARG A 41 -4.91 -7.24 19.32
CA ARG A 41 -5.85 -6.37 20.06
C ARG A 41 -6.13 -6.85 21.48
N LEU A 42 -6.03 -8.16 21.75
CA LEU A 42 -6.21 -8.72 23.09
C LEU A 42 -4.95 -8.57 23.95
N ASP A 43 -3.78 -8.64 23.31
CA ASP A 43 -2.48 -8.51 23.97
C ASP A 43 -2.13 -7.05 24.30
N TYR A 44 -2.66 -6.08 23.55
CA TYR A 44 -2.50 -4.68 23.87
C TYR A 44 -3.33 -4.31 25.11
N MET A 45 -2.64 -4.09 26.23
CA MET A 45 -3.23 -3.82 27.55
C MET A 45 -4.23 -4.92 28.00
N PRO A 46 -3.76 -6.14 28.33
CA PRO A 46 -4.63 -7.31 28.53
C PRO A 46 -5.63 -7.20 29.70
N LYS A 47 -5.42 -6.23 30.59
CA LYS A 47 -6.30 -5.95 31.74
C LYS A 47 -7.51 -5.10 31.36
N ASP A 48 -7.53 -4.50 30.17
CA ASP A 48 -8.64 -3.68 29.70
C ASP A 48 -9.90 -4.51 29.50
N THR A 49 -11.02 -3.98 29.95
CA THR A 49 -12.31 -4.66 29.78
C THR A 49 -12.80 -4.54 28.34
N LYS A 50 -13.53 -5.56 27.87
CA LYS A 50 -14.18 -5.51 26.55
C LYS A 50 -15.26 -4.41 26.52
N PHE A 51 -14.95 -3.30 25.85
CA PHE A 51 -15.87 -2.17 25.67
C PHE A 51 -17.21 -2.58 25.03
N ILE A 52 -17.19 -3.55 24.11
CA ILE A 52 -18.40 -4.09 23.47
C ILE A 52 -18.76 -5.42 24.12
N SER A 53 -19.68 -5.38 25.09
CA SER A 53 -20.11 -6.56 25.84
C SER A 53 -21.06 -7.47 25.05
N LYS A 54 -21.24 -8.72 25.53
CA LYS A 54 -22.24 -9.65 24.98
C LYS A 54 -23.67 -9.08 25.05
N THR A 55 -23.99 -8.31 26.08
CA THR A 55 -25.30 -7.66 26.25
C THR A 55 -25.51 -6.60 25.16
N VAL A 56 -24.52 -5.76 24.89
CA VAL A 56 -24.58 -4.77 23.80
C VAL A 56 -24.79 -5.46 22.45
N ARG A 57 -24.03 -6.53 22.16
CA ARG A 57 -24.16 -7.30 20.91
C ARG A 57 -25.53 -7.99 20.74
N ARG A 58 -26.23 -8.29 21.84
CA ARG A 58 -27.58 -8.89 21.84
C ARG A 58 -28.70 -7.85 21.75
N SER A 59 -28.40 -6.57 21.94
CA SER A 59 -29.40 -5.51 21.88
C SER A 59 -30.08 -5.46 20.50
N LYS A 60 -31.34 -5.00 20.48
CA LYS A 60 -32.11 -4.87 19.24
C LYS A 60 -31.42 -3.93 18.24
N LYS A 61 -31.02 -2.74 18.71
CA LYS A 61 -30.32 -1.73 17.89
C LYS A 61 -29.02 -2.26 17.27
N PHE A 62 -28.21 -3.00 18.04
CA PHE A 62 -26.97 -3.58 17.51
C PHE A 62 -27.24 -4.59 16.39
N ARG A 63 -28.22 -5.48 16.57
CA ARG A 63 -28.58 -6.48 15.54
C ARG A 63 -29.14 -5.82 14.28
N GLU A 64 -30.00 -4.81 14.43
CA GLU A 64 -30.53 -4.04 13.29
C GLU A 64 -29.40 -3.44 12.44
N VAL A 65 -28.42 -2.77 13.07
CA VAL A 65 -27.28 -2.19 12.34
C VAL A 65 -26.40 -3.29 11.74
N ARG A 66 -26.09 -4.35 12.48
CA ARG A 66 -25.28 -5.47 11.97
C ARG A 66 -25.91 -6.12 10.73
N ASP A 67 -27.21 -6.38 10.79
CA ASP A 67 -27.93 -7.05 9.70
C ASP A 67 -28.04 -6.09 8.49
N MET A 68 -28.26 -4.79 8.74
CA MET A 68 -28.22 -3.75 7.69
C MET A 68 -26.85 -3.68 7.00
N VAL A 69 -25.75 -3.60 7.77
CA VAL A 69 -24.38 -3.59 7.21
C VAL A 69 -24.09 -4.87 6.43
N GLY A 70 -24.46 -6.04 6.97
CA GLY A 70 -24.28 -7.32 6.29
C GLY A 70 -25.03 -7.39 4.95
N ASN A 71 -26.24 -6.83 4.89
CA ASN A 71 -27.02 -6.73 3.66
C ASN A 71 -26.36 -5.76 2.66
N VAL A 72 -25.92 -4.59 3.10
CA VAL A 72 -25.22 -3.62 2.24
C VAL A 72 -23.96 -4.24 1.65
N VAL A 73 -23.11 -4.87 2.46
CA VAL A 73 -21.89 -5.54 1.98
C VAL A 73 -22.20 -6.58 0.90
N ARG A 74 -23.22 -7.44 1.13
CA ARG A 74 -23.63 -8.45 0.16
C ARG A 74 -24.12 -7.82 -1.14
N THR A 75 -25.03 -6.85 -1.05
CA THR A 75 -25.62 -6.18 -2.21
C THR A 75 -24.54 -5.44 -2.99
N THR A 76 -23.67 -4.69 -2.32
CA THR A 76 -22.56 -3.98 -2.97
C THR A 76 -21.61 -4.94 -3.67
N ALA A 77 -21.25 -6.07 -3.06
CA ALA A 77 -20.42 -7.08 -3.70
C ALA A 77 -21.09 -7.69 -4.95
N GLN A 78 -22.41 -7.92 -4.92
CA GLN A 78 -23.17 -8.40 -6.09
C GLN A 78 -23.20 -7.36 -7.20
N VAL A 79 -23.42 -6.08 -6.87
CA VAL A 79 -23.45 -4.97 -7.83
C VAL A 79 -22.06 -4.79 -8.48
N LEU A 80 -20.98 -4.85 -7.70
CA LEU A 80 -19.62 -4.84 -8.24
C LEU A 80 -19.40 -6.00 -9.22
N GLY A 81 -19.75 -7.23 -8.83
CA GLY A 81 -19.61 -8.39 -9.70
C GLY A 81 -20.44 -8.32 -10.99
N ALA A 82 -21.61 -7.69 -10.96
CA ALA A 82 -22.51 -7.59 -12.10
C ALA A 82 -22.19 -6.41 -13.04
N HIS A 83 -21.58 -5.33 -12.54
CA HIS A 83 -21.45 -4.07 -13.26
C HIS A 83 -20.01 -3.56 -13.42
N SER A 84 -19.01 -4.21 -12.82
CA SER A 84 -17.60 -3.88 -13.06
C SER A 84 -17.05 -4.55 -14.32
N VAL A 85 -16.05 -3.92 -14.93
CA VAL A 85 -15.30 -4.54 -16.03
C VAL A 85 -14.47 -5.69 -15.45
N PRO A 86 -14.56 -6.91 -16.02
CA PRO A 86 -13.91 -8.08 -15.44
C PRO A 86 -12.41 -8.12 -15.82
N PHE A 87 -11.59 -7.27 -15.23
CA PHE A 87 -10.14 -7.19 -15.54
C PHE A 87 -9.37 -8.48 -15.27
N TRP A 88 -9.91 -9.40 -14.47
CA TRP A 88 -9.31 -10.70 -14.19
C TRP A 88 -9.44 -11.71 -15.34
N THR A 89 -10.27 -11.45 -16.36
CA THR A 89 -10.40 -12.38 -17.49
C THR A 89 -9.36 -12.09 -18.58
N PRO A 90 -8.69 -13.12 -19.15
CA PRO A 90 -7.82 -12.96 -20.32
C PRO A 90 -8.55 -12.50 -21.59
N ARG A 91 -9.88 -12.35 -21.54
CA ARG A 91 -10.67 -11.74 -22.62
C ARG A 91 -10.55 -10.21 -22.62
N TYR A 92 -10.12 -9.62 -21.51
CA TYR A 92 -9.91 -8.18 -21.40
C TYR A 92 -8.47 -7.85 -21.77
N GLU A 93 -8.28 -7.13 -22.87
CA GLU A 93 -6.97 -6.71 -23.40
C GLU A 93 -7.02 -5.24 -23.84
N GLY A 94 -7.66 -4.40 -23.01
CA GLY A 94 -8.02 -3.01 -23.35
C GLY A 94 -7.04 -1.97 -22.79
N HIS A 95 -7.28 -1.54 -21.55
CA HIS A 95 -6.42 -0.59 -20.84
C HIS A 95 -5.38 -1.31 -19.98
N MET A 96 -4.53 -0.55 -19.28
CA MET A 96 -3.54 -1.03 -18.32
C MET A 96 -4.21 -1.59 -17.06
N CYS A 97 -5.02 -2.63 -17.20
CA CYS A 97 -5.77 -3.27 -16.14
C CYS A 97 -5.71 -4.79 -16.34
N ALA A 98 -5.37 -5.50 -15.27
CA ALA A 98 -5.28 -6.95 -15.22
C ALA A 98 -5.70 -7.43 -13.83
N ASP A 99 -5.66 -8.75 -13.61
CA ASP A 99 -5.80 -9.30 -12.26
C ASP A 99 -4.69 -8.76 -11.34
N LEU A 100 -5.03 -8.54 -10.07
CA LEU A 100 -4.09 -8.00 -9.08
C LEU A 100 -3.39 -9.15 -8.37
N THR A 101 -2.13 -8.92 -7.98
CA THR A 101 -1.39 -9.93 -7.21
C THR A 101 -2.02 -10.12 -5.83
N MET A 102 -2.16 -11.37 -5.39
CA MET A 102 -2.63 -11.71 -4.04
C MET A 102 -1.77 -11.04 -2.97
N ALA A 103 -0.46 -10.95 -3.18
CA ALA A 103 0.45 -10.28 -2.25
C ALA A 103 0.09 -8.80 -2.04
N SER A 104 -0.23 -8.06 -3.11
CA SER A 104 -0.61 -6.64 -2.99
C SER A 104 -1.97 -6.46 -2.33
N LEU A 105 -2.96 -7.30 -2.69
CA LEU A 105 -4.28 -7.32 -2.06
C LEU A 105 -4.20 -7.63 -0.56
N LEU A 106 -3.44 -8.66 -0.18
CA LEU A 106 -3.24 -9.05 1.22
C LEU A 106 -2.49 -7.98 2.00
N GLY A 107 -1.40 -7.44 1.44
CA GLY A 107 -0.61 -6.36 2.05
C GLY A 107 -1.45 -5.11 2.33
N TYR A 108 -2.28 -4.71 1.38
CA TYR A 108 -3.17 -3.57 1.55
C TYR A 108 -4.26 -3.85 2.58
N PHE A 109 -4.93 -5.02 2.50
CA PHE A 109 -5.97 -5.41 3.45
C PHE A 109 -5.44 -5.48 4.89
N MET A 110 -4.32 -6.17 5.12
CA MET A 110 -3.76 -6.32 6.48
C MET A 110 -3.38 -4.96 7.08
N THR A 111 -2.80 -4.07 6.28
CA THR A 111 -2.31 -2.77 6.74
C THR A 111 -3.46 -1.80 7.02
N MET A 112 -4.52 -1.83 6.20
CA MET A 112 -5.70 -0.98 6.38
C MET A 112 -6.38 -1.19 7.75
N LEU A 113 -6.28 -2.39 8.33
CA LEU A 113 -6.85 -2.70 9.64
C LEU A 113 -6.19 -1.91 10.80
N TYR A 114 -4.96 -1.43 10.58
CA TYR A 114 -4.22 -0.56 11.51
C TYR A 114 -4.30 0.93 11.12
N ASN A 115 -4.69 1.24 9.88
CA ASN A 115 -4.86 2.60 9.36
C ASN A 115 -3.66 3.54 9.66
N PRO A 116 -2.41 3.14 9.34
CA PRO A 116 -1.25 3.99 9.58
C PRO A 116 -1.26 5.21 8.66
N ASN A 117 -0.66 6.31 9.13
CA ASN A 117 -0.52 7.54 8.36
C ASN A 117 0.96 7.88 8.11
N ASN A 118 1.45 7.53 6.92
CA ASN A 118 2.86 7.67 6.52
C ASN A 118 3.39 9.11 6.45
N VAL A 119 2.53 10.13 6.60
CA VAL A 119 2.99 11.54 6.67
C VAL A 119 3.84 11.82 7.92
N ALA A 120 3.62 11.07 9.00
CA ALA A 120 4.27 11.28 10.29
C ALA A 120 4.70 9.94 10.88
N LEU A 121 5.99 9.84 11.21
CA LEU A 121 6.63 8.59 11.66
C LEU A 121 5.95 8.02 12.91
N GLU A 122 5.53 8.86 13.86
CA GLU A 122 4.84 8.41 15.07
C GLU A 122 3.48 7.75 14.81
N ALA A 123 2.84 8.06 13.68
CA ALA A 123 1.55 7.50 13.27
C ALA A 123 1.68 6.28 12.35
N SER A 124 2.90 5.89 11.99
CA SER A 124 3.19 4.88 10.98
C SER A 124 4.60 4.27 11.09
N PRO A 125 5.13 3.97 12.29
CA PRO A 125 6.54 3.66 12.48
C PRO A 125 7.03 2.46 11.66
N LEU A 126 6.16 1.47 11.43
CA LEU A 126 6.45 0.32 10.59
C LEU A 126 6.30 0.64 9.10
N THR A 127 5.20 1.28 8.70
CA THR A 127 4.89 1.49 7.28
C THR A 127 5.67 2.62 6.64
N THR A 128 6.17 3.59 7.41
CA THR A 128 7.18 4.56 6.93
C THR A 128 8.49 3.86 6.58
N VAL A 129 8.95 2.90 7.40
CA VAL A 129 10.15 2.12 7.10
C VAL A 129 9.91 1.21 5.89
N ALA A 130 8.74 0.59 5.78
CA ALA A 130 8.37 -0.21 4.62
C ALA A 130 8.35 0.64 3.33
N GLU A 131 7.81 1.85 3.37
CA GLU A 131 7.84 2.77 2.21
C GLU A 131 9.26 3.19 1.85
N TYR A 132 10.11 3.49 2.83
CA TYR A 132 11.52 3.77 2.58
C TYR A 132 12.21 2.58 1.89
N GLN A 133 11.97 1.35 2.34
CA GLN A 133 12.52 0.15 1.70
C GLN A 133 12.02 -0.02 0.26
N VAL A 134 10.74 0.24 -0.01
CA VAL A 134 10.20 0.22 -1.37
C VAL A 134 10.86 1.30 -2.24
N GLY A 135 11.08 2.50 -1.70
CA GLY A 135 11.85 3.54 -2.36
C GLY A 135 13.25 3.09 -2.76
N GLN A 136 13.97 2.44 -1.83
CA GLN A 136 15.30 1.88 -2.11
C GLN A 136 15.27 0.76 -3.16
N GLN A 137 14.28 -0.14 -3.10
CA GLN A 137 14.08 -1.19 -4.10
C GLN A 137 13.82 -0.61 -5.50
N LEU A 138 13.03 0.46 -5.60
CA LEU A 138 12.79 1.14 -6.87
C LEU A 138 14.04 1.87 -7.38
N CYS A 139 14.80 2.53 -6.50
CA CYS A 139 16.08 3.13 -6.87
C CYS A 139 17.07 2.08 -7.42
N ASP A 140 17.19 0.94 -6.74
CA ASP A 140 18.05 -0.18 -7.18
C ASP A 140 17.58 -0.79 -8.50
N LEU A 141 16.26 -0.93 -8.72
CA LEU A 141 15.69 -1.38 -9.98
C LEU A 141 16.14 -0.51 -11.16
N PHE A 142 16.24 0.81 -10.97
CA PHE A 142 16.78 1.75 -11.97
C PHE A 142 18.29 1.95 -11.89
N ARG A 143 18.98 1.15 -11.07
CA ARG A 143 20.44 1.14 -10.86
C ARG A 143 21.02 2.45 -10.32
N TYR A 144 20.22 3.20 -9.56
CA TYR A 144 20.74 4.32 -8.79
C TYR A 144 21.51 3.85 -7.56
N ASN A 145 22.43 4.68 -7.04
CA ASN A 145 23.21 4.32 -5.86
C ASN A 145 22.33 4.33 -4.61
N THR A 146 22.17 3.16 -3.97
CA THR A 146 21.49 3.00 -2.67
C THR A 146 22.46 2.70 -1.53
N ASP A 147 23.77 2.65 -1.84
CA ASP A 147 24.83 2.36 -0.89
C ASP A 147 25.45 3.66 -0.37
N PRO A 148 25.28 3.99 0.94
CA PRO A 148 25.82 5.21 1.52
C PRO A 148 27.36 5.23 1.58
N GLU A 149 28.03 4.09 1.46
CA GLU A 149 29.49 4.01 1.50
C GLU A 149 30.14 4.48 0.18
N LYS A 150 29.38 4.49 -0.93
CA LYS A 150 29.85 4.97 -2.25
C LYS A 150 29.76 6.48 -2.34
N GLN A 151 30.70 7.17 -1.67
CA GLN A 151 30.73 8.63 -1.58
C GLN A 151 30.99 9.34 -2.92
N ASP A 152 31.46 8.63 -3.93
CA ASP A 152 31.67 9.14 -5.29
C ASP A 152 30.36 9.26 -6.10
N LEU A 153 29.27 8.65 -5.63
CA LEU A 153 27.96 8.65 -6.28
C LEU A 153 26.88 9.27 -5.37
N PRO A 154 25.93 10.05 -5.92
CA PRO A 154 24.83 10.59 -5.13
C PRO A 154 23.94 9.47 -4.58
N LEU A 155 23.65 9.50 -3.28
CA LEU A 155 22.72 8.57 -2.66
C LEU A 155 21.29 8.85 -3.12
N ALA A 156 20.64 7.83 -3.67
CA ALA A 156 19.30 7.91 -4.21
C ALA A 156 18.22 7.74 -3.13
N TRP A 157 17.08 8.36 -3.39
CA TRP A 157 15.90 8.28 -2.53
C TRP A 157 14.63 8.31 -3.40
N GLY A 158 13.61 7.60 -2.94
CA GLY A 158 12.29 7.56 -3.56
C GLY A 158 11.20 7.30 -2.53
N HIS A 159 9.96 7.60 -2.89
CA HIS A 159 8.78 7.34 -2.08
C HIS A 159 7.58 7.02 -2.97
N ILE A 160 6.46 6.63 -2.36
CA ILE A 160 5.21 6.36 -3.07
C ILE A 160 4.40 7.66 -3.17
N THR A 161 3.90 7.93 -4.37
CA THR A 161 2.90 8.99 -4.63
C THR A 161 1.51 8.37 -4.81
N CYS A 162 0.46 9.18 -4.82
CA CYS A 162 -0.89 8.65 -5.07
C CYS A 162 -1.06 8.07 -6.48
N ASP A 163 -0.32 8.60 -7.45
CA ASP A 163 -0.27 8.13 -8.84
C ASP A 163 0.95 8.72 -9.58
N GLY A 164 1.11 8.32 -10.84
CA GLY A 164 2.18 8.81 -11.71
C GLY A 164 2.00 10.27 -12.17
N THR A 165 0.80 10.84 -12.11
CA THR A 165 0.59 12.27 -12.40
C THR A 165 1.21 13.13 -11.31
N ILE A 166 1.01 12.76 -10.04
CA ILE A 166 1.64 13.46 -8.91
C ILE A 166 3.16 13.25 -8.90
N ALA A 167 3.66 12.04 -9.19
CA ALA A 167 5.09 11.82 -9.33
C ALA A 167 5.74 12.74 -10.39
N ASN A 168 5.09 12.89 -11.55
CA ASN A 168 5.55 13.80 -12.59
C ASN A 168 5.49 15.27 -12.13
N LEU A 169 4.41 15.67 -11.44
CA LEU A 169 4.26 17.03 -10.92
C LEU A 169 5.37 17.36 -9.91
N GLU A 170 5.67 16.45 -8.98
CA GLU A 170 6.76 16.60 -8.01
C GLU A 170 8.12 16.68 -8.69
N SER A 171 8.37 15.89 -9.74
CA SER A 171 9.63 15.98 -10.50
C SER A 171 9.83 17.36 -11.15
N ILE A 172 8.76 17.94 -11.72
CA ILE A 172 8.79 19.29 -12.31
C ILE A 172 8.94 20.34 -11.20
N TRP A 173 8.29 20.11 -10.06
CA TRP A 173 8.41 20.98 -8.88
C TRP A 173 9.88 21.07 -8.44
N VAL A 174 10.55 19.94 -8.22
CA VAL A 174 11.98 19.89 -7.87
C VAL A 174 12.85 20.56 -8.95
N ALA A 175 12.64 20.23 -10.23
CA ALA A 175 13.41 20.82 -11.33
C ALA A 175 13.26 22.35 -11.40
N ARG A 176 12.05 22.86 -11.13
CA ARG A 176 11.76 24.31 -11.08
C ARG A 176 12.55 24.98 -9.96
N TYR A 177 12.55 24.44 -8.74
CA TYR A 177 13.29 25.05 -7.63
C TYR A 177 14.80 24.97 -7.84
N LEU A 178 15.30 23.84 -8.33
CA LEU A 178 16.72 23.68 -8.64
C LEU A 178 17.21 24.74 -9.64
N LYS A 179 16.38 25.08 -10.65
CA LYS A 179 16.73 26.08 -11.66
C LYS A 179 16.98 27.49 -11.08
N PHE A 180 16.26 27.86 -10.03
CA PHE A 180 16.35 29.19 -9.41
C PHE A 180 17.17 29.21 -8.12
N TYR A 181 17.59 28.05 -7.61
CA TYR A 181 18.29 27.94 -6.33
C TYR A 181 19.61 28.72 -6.32
N THR A 182 20.40 28.67 -7.40
CA THR A 182 21.69 29.40 -7.47
C THR A 182 21.53 30.91 -7.48
N LEU A 183 20.45 31.44 -8.07
CA LEU A 183 20.13 32.87 -8.01
C LEU A 183 19.70 33.28 -6.61
N ALA A 184 18.88 32.46 -5.94
CA ALA A 184 18.50 32.70 -4.56
C ALA A 184 19.72 32.67 -3.61
N LEU A 185 20.66 31.75 -3.84
CA LEU A 185 21.91 31.67 -3.09
C LEU A 185 22.79 32.90 -3.33
N GLN A 186 22.94 33.34 -4.59
CA GLN A 186 23.69 34.56 -4.91
C GLN A 186 23.08 35.78 -4.21
N TRP A 187 21.75 35.91 -4.22
CA TRP A 187 21.07 36.98 -3.48
C TRP A 187 21.30 36.88 -1.97
N ALA A 188 21.27 35.67 -1.39
CA ALA A 188 21.53 35.47 0.03
C ALA A 188 22.97 35.85 0.42
N ILE A 189 23.95 35.68 -0.48
CA ILE A 189 25.35 36.08 -0.29
C ILE A 189 25.50 37.60 -0.43
N ASN A 190 24.97 38.20 -1.50
CA ASN A 190 25.20 39.63 -1.76
C ASN A 190 24.40 40.54 -0.82
N GLU A 191 23.13 40.20 -0.59
CA GLU A 191 22.14 41.08 0.06
C GLU A 191 21.54 40.46 1.33
N GLY A 192 21.86 39.20 1.63
CA GLY A 192 21.25 38.42 2.72
C GLY A 192 22.18 38.13 3.89
N THR A 193 21.80 37.12 4.67
CA THR A 193 22.52 36.72 5.88
C THR A 193 23.82 35.95 5.62
N LEU A 194 24.12 35.62 4.36
CA LEU A 194 25.31 34.85 3.97
C LEU A 194 26.47 35.72 3.44
N GLN A 195 26.45 37.04 3.70
CA GLN A 195 27.52 37.98 3.29
C GLN A 195 28.92 37.66 3.84
N PHE A 196 29.02 36.77 4.84
CA PHE A 196 30.30 36.33 5.41
C PHE A 196 30.99 35.24 4.58
N ILE A 197 30.30 34.66 3.59
CA ILE A 197 30.83 33.71 2.61
C ILE A 197 31.32 34.49 1.40
#